data_AF-A0A256YSS2-F1
#
_entry.id   AF-A0A256YSS2-F1
#
_cell.length_a   1.000
_cell.length_b   1.000
_cell.length_c   1.000
_cell.angle_alpha   90.00
_cell.angle_beta   90.00
_cell.angle_gamma   90.00
#
_symmetry.space_group_name_H-M   'P 1'
#
loop_
_entity.id
_entity.type
_entity.pdbx_description
1 polymer ?
#
loop_
_entity_poly.entity_id
_entity_poly.type
_entity_poly.pdbx_seq_one_letter_code
_entity_poly.pdbx_strand_id
1 'polypeptide(L)'
;MKDGLVIGVIEEIHQNSIYVKLLDSDKKGFINVSNIPGLWIRELKKKFKAGQLIVAKIIKEDGILELSLKGVSKYDKEKKLQEYRKEQKALKNFERICREYKIKESKIREIIQKLKNEYGSLDDAISKIRRGEEILNREFEMVVDRLCTGEKIYELKGTLELHSYDGCGIEHIIESLNLLKNIDISYVGNTKFLLKFRTKNPKEGNKIFKNEVEKAIKKITCYGGEGKFSFIE
;
A
#
# COMPACT_ATOMS: atom_id res chain seq x y z
N MET A 1 -5.92 -3.10 19.28
CA MET A 1 -6.80 -2.12 18.58
C MET A 1 -6.17 -0.75 18.69
N LYS A 2 -5.44 -0.28 17.65
CA LYS A 2 -4.94 1.10 17.62
C LYS A 2 -6.12 2.03 17.27
N ASP A 3 -6.26 3.13 18.01
CA ASP A 3 -7.24 4.22 17.83
C ASP A 3 -8.72 3.93 18.18
N GLY A 4 -9.07 2.74 18.71
CA GLY A 4 -10.45 2.40 19.13
C GLY A 4 -11.46 2.29 17.97
N LEU A 5 -10.97 2.21 16.73
CA LEU A 5 -11.77 2.03 15.53
C LEU A 5 -11.84 0.55 15.14
N VAL A 6 -13.05 0.11 14.79
CA VAL A 6 -13.33 -1.23 14.28
C VAL A 6 -13.87 -1.16 12.87
N ILE A 7 -13.62 -2.21 12.11
CA ILE A 7 -14.23 -2.44 10.81
C ILE A 7 -15.22 -3.61 10.89
N GLY A 8 -16.37 -3.46 10.25
CA GLY A 8 -17.41 -4.47 10.23
C GLY A 8 -18.25 -4.43 8.96
N VAL A 9 -19.06 -5.47 8.80
CA VAL A 9 -20.04 -5.61 7.70
C VAL A 9 -21.43 -5.47 8.29
N ILE A 10 -22.28 -4.67 7.65
CA ILE A 10 -23.70 -4.58 8.04
C ILE A 10 -24.38 -5.92 7.74
N GLU A 11 -24.89 -6.59 8.78
CA GLU A 11 -25.71 -7.80 8.64
C GLU A 11 -27.17 -7.42 8.41
N GLU A 12 -27.73 -6.59 9.30
CA GLU A 12 -29.15 -6.28 9.33
C GLU A 12 -29.39 -4.79 9.61
N ILE A 13 -30.49 -4.26 9.05
CA ILE A 13 -30.90 -2.86 9.20
C ILE A 13 -32.34 -2.84 9.69
N HIS A 14 -32.53 -2.36 10.91
CA HIS A 14 -33.84 -2.09 11.50
C HIS A 14 -34.21 -0.62 11.38
N GLN A 15 -35.35 -0.25 11.96
CA GLN A 15 -35.87 1.11 11.90
C GLN A 15 -34.96 2.12 12.63
N ASN A 16 -34.43 1.74 13.80
CA ASN A 16 -33.64 2.62 14.68
C ASN A 16 -32.21 2.11 14.95
N SER A 17 -31.81 0.98 14.37
CA SER A 17 -30.50 0.38 14.60
C SER A 17 -29.97 -0.37 13.37
N ILE A 18 -28.65 -0.51 13.33
CA ILE A 18 -27.92 -1.29 12.33
C ILE A 18 -27.08 -2.33 13.09
N TYR A 19 -27.25 -3.61 12.77
CA TYR A 19 -26.40 -4.67 13.29
C TYR A 19 -25.21 -4.91 12.37
N VAL A 20 -24.06 -5.10 12.99
CA VAL A 20 -22.76 -5.11 12.35
C VAL A 20 -21.97 -6.30 12.86
N LYS A 21 -21.50 -7.15 11.95
CA LYS A 21 -20.52 -8.18 12.27
C LYS A 21 -19.13 -7.57 12.17
N LEU A 22 -18.37 -7.60 13.26
CA LEU A 22 -16.99 -7.14 13.23
C LEU A 22 -16.10 -8.12 12.47
N LEU A 23 -15.11 -7.57 11.77
CA LEU A 23 -14.13 -8.38 11.02
C LEU A 23 -12.84 -8.58 11.79
N ASP A 24 -12.55 -7.68 12.74
CA ASP A 24 -11.36 -7.71 13.59
C ASP A 24 -11.60 -8.53 14.89
N SER A 25 -12.83 -8.99 15.15
CA SER A 25 -13.18 -9.77 16.35
C SER A 25 -14.41 -10.64 16.10
N ASP A 26 -14.56 -11.71 16.87
CA ASP A 26 -15.77 -12.56 16.84
C ASP A 26 -17.01 -11.93 17.51
N LYS A 27 -16.90 -10.70 18.04
CA LYS A 27 -18.03 -9.98 18.65
C LYS A 27 -18.94 -9.35 17.59
N LYS A 28 -20.22 -9.24 17.92
CA LYS A 28 -21.19 -8.43 17.17
C LYS A 28 -21.23 -7.01 17.73
N GLY A 29 -21.58 -6.06 16.87
CA GLY A 29 -21.85 -4.68 17.26
C GLY A 29 -23.17 -4.18 16.70
N PHE A 30 -23.68 -3.10 17.28
CA PHE A 30 -24.85 -2.39 16.78
C PHE A 30 -24.61 -0.89 16.78
N ILE A 31 -25.24 -0.18 15.85
CA ILE A 31 -25.21 1.28 15.75
C ILE A 31 -26.63 1.79 15.94
N ASN A 32 -26.88 2.56 16.99
CA ASN A 32 -28.14 3.28 17.16
C ASN A 32 -28.21 4.43 16.15
N VAL A 33 -29.41 4.78 15.67
CA VAL A 33 -29.64 5.96 14.81
C VAL A 33 -29.07 7.24 15.43
N SER A 34 -29.07 7.37 16.76
CA SER A 34 -28.48 8.50 17.49
C SER A 34 -26.96 8.59 17.33
N ASN A 35 -26.27 7.51 16.99
CA ASN A 35 -24.82 7.42 16.79
C ASN A 35 -24.40 7.55 15.32
N ILE A 36 -25.32 8.00 14.45
CA ILE A 36 -25.05 8.25 13.04
C ILE A 36 -24.92 9.77 12.82
N PRO A 37 -23.86 10.26 12.13
CA PRO A 37 -23.73 11.68 11.83
C PRO A 37 -24.72 12.13 10.74
N GLY A 38 -25.28 13.33 10.93
CA GLY A 38 -26.22 14.01 10.01
C GLY A 38 -27.53 14.44 10.68
N LEU A 39 -28.23 15.41 10.08
CA LEU A 39 -29.58 15.83 10.47
C LEU A 39 -30.63 14.82 10.00
N TRP A 40 -31.66 14.63 10.82
CA TRP A 40 -32.89 13.82 10.63
C TRP A 40 -32.82 12.68 9.58
N ILE A 41 -32.47 11.48 10.03
CA ILE A 41 -32.54 10.29 9.20
C ILE A 41 -33.99 9.77 9.21
N ARG A 42 -34.71 9.93 8.09
CA ARG A 42 -36.08 9.38 7.96
C ARG A 42 -36.08 7.84 7.91
N GLU A 43 -35.08 7.26 7.25
CA GLU A 43 -35.04 5.82 7.00
C GLU A 43 -33.60 5.32 6.80
N LEU A 44 -33.15 4.38 7.64
CA LEU A 44 -31.77 3.84 7.60
C LEU A 44 -31.49 3.03 6.32
N LYS A 45 -32.49 2.28 5.83
CA LYS A 45 -32.38 1.43 4.64
C LYS A 45 -32.08 2.20 3.35
N LYS A 46 -32.34 3.51 3.31
CA LYS A 46 -31.98 4.36 2.17
C LYS A 46 -30.50 4.73 2.15
N LYS A 47 -29.87 4.85 3.32
CA LYS A 47 -28.47 5.30 3.46
C LYS A 47 -27.49 4.14 3.57
N PHE A 48 -27.93 2.99 4.07
CA PHE A 48 -27.11 1.82 4.35
C PHE A 48 -27.67 0.58 3.68
N LYS A 49 -26.79 -0.36 3.33
CA LYS A 49 -27.16 -1.65 2.73
C LYS A 49 -26.50 -2.79 3.50
N ALA A 50 -27.19 -3.93 3.60
CA ALA A 50 -26.58 -5.17 4.08
C ALA A 50 -25.39 -5.54 3.19
N GLY A 51 -24.32 -6.09 3.79
CA GLY A 51 -23.06 -6.39 3.11
C GLY A 51 -22.10 -5.18 2.97
N GLN A 52 -22.54 -3.97 3.32
CA GLN A 52 -21.68 -2.78 3.27
C GLN A 52 -20.61 -2.82 4.38
N LEU A 53 -19.36 -2.53 4.01
CA LEU A 53 -18.27 -2.29 4.96
C LEU A 53 -18.42 -0.93 5.64
N ILE A 54 -18.28 -0.93 6.96
CA ILE A 54 -18.31 0.27 7.78
C ILE A 54 -17.13 0.32 8.73
N VAL A 55 -16.69 1.54 9.05
CA VAL A 55 -15.71 1.81 10.09
C VAL A 55 -16.43 2.62 11.17
N ALA A 56 -16.34 2.17 12.41
CA ALA A 56 -17.01 2.77 13.55
C ALA A 56 -16.08 2.80 14.77
N LYS A 57 -16.34 3.72 15.69
CA LYS A 57 -15.71 3.75 17.00
C LYS A 57 -16.53 2.95 18.00
N ILE A 58 -15.87 2.22 18.89
CA ILE A 58 -16.54 1.57 20.02
C ILE A 58 -16.86 2.63 21.09
N ILE A 59 -18.11 2.66 21.56
CA ILE A 59 -18.53 3.50 22.69
C ILE A 59 -18.63 2.66 23.96
N LYS A 60 -19.26 1.49 23.89
CA LYS A 60 -19.48 0.61 25.05
C LYS A 60 -19.22 -0.84 24.69
N GLU A 61 -18.76 -1.60 25.69
CA GLU A 61 -18.41 -3.01 25.56
C GLU A 61 -19.26 -3.93 26.45
N ASP A 62 -20.57 -3.64 26.58
CA ASP A 62 -21.47 -4.42 27.44
C ASP A 62 -22.18 -5.53 26.63
N GLY A 63 -21.47 -6.65 26.42
CA GLY A 63 -21.97 -7.78 25.64
C GLY A 63 -21.91 -7.53 24.14
N ILE A 64 -22.98 -6.96 23.55
CA ILE A 64 -22.97 -6.52 22.14
C ILE A 64 -22.36 -5.12 22.12
N LEU A 65 -21.33 -4.93 21.28
CA LEU A 65 -20.60 -3.67 21.22
C LEU A 65 -21.48 -2.54 20.68
N GLU A 66 -21.59 -1.45 21.42
CA GLU A 66 -22.25 -0.23 20.93
C GLU A 66 -21.24 0.56 20.09
N LEU A 67 -21.59 0.78 18.83
CA LEU A 67 -20.73 1.40 17.83
C LEU A 67 -21.26 2.79 17.43
N SER A 68 -20.34 3.64 17.00
CA SER A 68 -20.67 4.98 16.53
C SER A 68 -19.92 5.38 15.27
N LEU A 69 -20.68 5.96 14.35
CA LEU A 69 -20.15 6.60 13.15
C LEU A 69 -19.81 8.08 13.40
N LYS A 70 -20.26 8.64 14.54
CA LYS A 70 -19.88 9.99 14.96
C LYS A 70 -18.42 10.00 15.42
N GLY A 71 -17.71 11.08 15.11
CA GLY A 71 -16.30 11.22 15.48
C GLY A 71 -15.34 10.36 14.66
N VAL A 72 -15.81 9.68 13.61
CA VAL A 72 -14.94 9.00 12.64
C VAL A 72 -14.70 9.96 11.48
N SER A 73 -13.48 10.49 11.36
CA SER A 73 -13.14 11.38 10.26
C SER A 73 -13.08 10.62 8.93
N LYS A 74 -13.20 11.33 7.80
CA LYS A 74 -13.04 10.72 6.47
C LYS A 74 -11.64 10.11 6.32
N TYR A 75 -10.62 10.80 6.85
CA TYR A 75 -9.23 10.32 6.85
C TYR A 75 -9.09 9.01 7.64
N ASP A 76 -9.61 8.95 8.87
CA ASP A 76 -9.50 7.74 9.70
C ASP A 76 -10.23 6.56 9.08
N LYS A 77 -11.42 6.82 8.51
CA LYS A 77 -12.18 5.81 7.77
C LYS A 77 -11.38 5.26 6.60
N GLU A 78 -10.79 6.12 5.78
CA GLU A 78 -9.99 5.70 4.63
C GLU A 78 -8.73 4.95 5.06
N LYS A 79 -8.03 5.43 6.11
CA LYS A 79 -6.86 4.78 6.68
C LYS A 79 -7.18 3.37 7.18
N LYS A 80 -8.21 3.21 8.02
CA LYS A 80 -8.61 1.90 8.55
C LYS A 80 -9.09 0.94 7.45
N LEU A 81 -9.78 1.44 6.43
CA LEU A 81 -10.14 0.63 5.25
C LEU A 81 -8.91 0.18 4.45
N GLN A 82 -7.90 1.03 4.32
CA GLN A 82 -6.64 0.67 3.67
C GLN A 82 -5.88 -0.40 4.47
N GLU A 83 -5.76 -0.23 5.79
CA GLU A 83 -5.16 -1.23 6.68
C GLU A 83 -5.85 -2.59 6.53
N TYR A 84 -7.18 -2.63 6.58
CA TYR A 84 -7.94 -3.87 6.36
C TYR A 84 -7.67 -4.50 4.99
N ARG A 85 -7.67 -3.69 3.92
CA ARG A 85 -7.40 -4.19 2.55
C ARG A 85 -5.98 -4.75 2.41
N LYS A 86 -5.00 -4.11 3.04
CA LYS A 86 -3.61 -4.60 3.08
C LYS A 86 -3.52 -5.93 3.80
N GLU A 87 -4.12 -6.03 4.98
CA GLU A 87 -4.15 -7.26 5.77
C GLU A 87 -4.82 -8.42 5.01
N GLN A 88 -5.96 -8.17 4.36
CA GLN A 88 -6.62 -9.19 3.53
C GLN A 88 -5.77 -9.63 2.34
N LYS A 89 -5.01 -8.70 1.74
CA LYS A 89 -4.08 -9.03 0.66
C LYS A 89 -2.90 -9.84 1.17
N ALA A 90 -2.35 -9.48 2.33
CA ALA A 90 -1.28 -10.20 3.01
C ALA A 90 -1.70 -11.64 3.32
N LEU A 91 -2.88 -11.82 3.94
CA LEU A 91 -3.47 -13.14 4.24
C LEU A 91 -3.61 -14.00 2.98
N LYS A 92 -4.29 -13.49 1.95
CA LYS A 92 -4.48 -14.23 0.70
C LYS A 92 -3.16 -14.60 0.03
N ASN A 93 -2.19 -13.70 0.02
CA ASN A 93 -0.90 -13.96 -0.59
C ASN A 93 -0.11 -15.01 0.20
N PHE A 94 -0.07 -14.88 1.53
CA PHE A 94 0.62 -15.82 2.42
C PHE A 94 0.03 -17.22 2.32
N GLU A 95 -1.30 -17.34 2.41
CA GLU A 95 -1.99 -18.62 2.27
C GLU A 95 -1.74 -19.24 0.89
N ARG A 96 -1.78 -18.45 -0.18
CA ARG A 96 -1.52 -18.93 -1.54
C ARG A 96 -0.10 -19.51 -1.64
N ILE A 97 0.91 -18.78 -1.16
CA ILE A 97 2.32 -19.24 -1.19
C ILE A 97 2.48 -20.50 -0.33
N CYS A 98 1.89 -20.54 0.86
CA CYS A 98 1.96 -21.74 1.70
C CYS A 98 1.29 -22.96 1.05
N ARG A 99 0.18 -22.77 0.33
CA ARG A 99 -0.47 -23.84 -0.46
C ARG A 99 0.38 -24.30 -1.63
N GLU A 100 1.09 -23.40 -2.31
CA GLU A 100 2.05 -23.73 -3.39
C GLU A 100 3.13 -24.72 -2.87
N TYR A 101 3.58 -24.54 -1.62
CA TYR A 101 4.54 -25.43 -0.96
C TYR A 101 3.92 -26.55 -0.13
N LYS A 102 2.61 -26.85 -0.33
CA LYS A 102 1.89 -27.95 0.33
C LYS A 102 1.95 -27.93 1.87
N ILE A 103 2.02 -26.74 2.47
CA ILE A 103 1.97 -26.60 3.93
C ILE A 103 0.55 -26.89 4.43
N LYS A 104 0.44 -27.67 5.52
CA LYS A 104 -0.85 -28.02 6.12
C LYS A 104 -1.61 -26.79 6.59
N GLU A 105 -2.93 -26.72 6.33
CA GLU A 105 -3.75 -25.57 6.71
C GLU A 105 -3.73 -25.26 8.21
N SER A 106 -3.66 -26.29 9.06
CA SER A 106 -3.56 -26.11 10.51
C SER A 106 -2.31 -25.31 10.91
N LYS A 107 -1.15 -25.65 10.32
CA LYS A 107 0.10 -24.92 10.54
C LYS A 107 0.03 -23.49 10.01
N ILE A 108 -0.59 -23.28 8.84
CA ILE A 108 -0.76 -21.94 8.26
C ILE A 108 -1.54 -21.04 9.23
N ARG A 109 -2.65 -21.53 9.79
CA ARG A 109 -3.46 -20.77 10.75
C ARG A 109 -2.69 -20.48 12.03
N GLU A 110 -1.97 -21.46 12.57
CA GLU A 110 -1.14 -21.30 13.77
C GLU A 110 -0.10 -20.19 13.58
N ILE A 111 0.60 -20.18 12.45
CA ILE A 111 1.63 -19.19 12.15
C ILE A 111 1.04 -17.81 11.92
N ILE A 112 -0.06 -17.70 11.17
CA ILE A 112 -0.76 -16.43 11.01
C ILE A 112 -1.13 -15.85 12.37
N GLN A 113 -1.64 -16.68 13.29
CA GLN A 113 -2.00 -16.24 14.63
C GLN A 113 -0.77 -15.79 15.44
N LYS A 114 0.33 -16.55 15.40
CA LYS A 114 1.60 -16.17 16.04
C LYS A 114 2.12 -14.83 15.53
N LEU A 115 2.21 -14.67 14.21
CA LEU A 115 2.67 -13.44 13.58
C LEU A 115 1.78 -12.24 13.92
N LYS A 116 0.45 -12.41 13.95
CA LYS A 116 -0.47 -11.36 14.37
C LYS A 116 -0.29 -10.97 15.83
N ASN A 117 -0.05 -11.94 16.71
CA ASN A 117 0.14 -11.68 18.13
C ASN A 117 1.46 -10.93 18.40
N GLU A 118 2.54 -11.28 17.69
CA GLU A 118 3.86 -10.68 17.89
C GLU A 118 4.01 -9.32 17.19
N TYR A 119 3.51 -9.19 15.97
CA TYR A 119 3.74 -8.01 15.12
C TYR A 119 2.50 -7.13 14.95
N GLY A 120 1.34 -7.54 15.47
CA GLY A 120 0.07 -6.82 15.42
C GLY A 120 -0.75 -7.08 14.15
N SER A 121 -0.09 -7.25 12.99
CA SER A 121 -0.75 -7.60 11.73
C SER A 121 0.14 -8.52 10.90
N LEU A 122 -0.46 -9.29 9.98
CA LEU A 122 0.31 -10.12 9.07
C LEU A 122 1.01 -9.27 8.01
N ASP A 123 0.40 -8.16 7.57
CA ASP A 123 1.05 -7.21 6.65
C ASP A 123 2.34 -6.63 7.24
N ASP A 124 2.35 -6.28 8.53
CA ASP A 124 3.54 -5.80 9.23
C ASP A 124 4.62 -6.89 9.35
N ALA A 125 4.23 -8.12 9.71
CA ALA A 125 5.14 -9.26 9.78
C ALA A 125 5.80 -9.54 8.42
N ILE A 126 5.01 -9.61 7.34
CA ILE A 126 5.52 -9.82 5.98
C ILE A 126 6.44 -8.67 5.56
N SER A 127 6.10 -7.43 5.92
CA SER A 127 6.94 -6.26 5.62
C SER A 127 8.33 -6.36 6.26
N LYS A 128 8.41 -6.89 7.47
CA LYS A 128 9.68 -7.15 8.15
C LYS A 128 10.46 -8.32 7.55
N ILE A 129 9.78 -9.41 7.20
CA ILE A 129 10.38 -10.54 6.46
C ILE A 129 11.04 -10.03 5.17
N ARG A 130 10.35 -9.15 4.43
CA ARG A 130 10.90 -8.53 3.21
C ARG A 130 12.10 -7.60 3.45
N ARG A 131 12.29 -7.09 4.66
CA ARG A 131 13.47 -6.32 5.06
C ARG A 131 14.65 -7.21 5.45
N GLY A 132 14.47 -8.53 5.49
CA GLY A 132 15.48 -9.50 5.86
C GLY A 132 15.48 -9.87 7.34
N GLU A 133 14.44 -9.53 8.11
CA GLU A 133 14.29 -10.04 9.48
C GLU A 133 13.96 -11.55 9.45
N GLU A 134 14.78 -12.36 10.12
CA GLU A 134 14.55 -13.81 10.28
C GLU A 134 13.43 -14.07 11.31
N ILE A 135 12.19 -13.97 10.84
CA ILE A 135 10.99 -14.10 11.69
C ILE A 135 10.43 -15.52 11.66
N LEU A 136 10.59 -16.22 10.54
CA LEU A 136 10.06 -17.56 10.34
C LEU A 136 11.17 -18.60 10.40
N ASN A 137 10.83 -19.77 10.94
CA ASN A 137 11.74 -20.92 11.04
C ASN A 137 12.18 -21.41 9.64
N ARG A 138 13.28 -22.18 9.59
CA ARG A 138 13.82 -22.78 8.35
C ARG A 138 12.82 -23.58 7.53
N GLU A 139 11.78 -24.16 8.14
CA GLU A 139 10.68 -24.84 7.41
C GLU A 139 9.98 -23.91 6.40
N PHE A 140 10.02 -22.60 6.61
CA PHE A 140 9.38 -21.58 5.78
C PHE A 140 10.35 -20.81 4.90
N GLU A 141 11.59 -21.26 4.76
CA GLU A 141 12.62 -20.57 3.98
C GLU A 141 12.18 -20.33 2.52
N MET A 142 11.58 -21.33 1.87
CA MET A 142 11.02 -21.19 0.52
C MET A 142 9.83 -20.23 0.44
N VAL A 143 9.04 -20.13 1.53
CA VAL A 143 7.93 -19.19 1.64
C VAL A 143 8.47 -17.77 1.79
N VAL A 144 9.49 -17.58 2.61
CA VAL A 144 10.19 -16.30 2.82
C VAL A 144 10.79 -15.81 1.52
N ASP A 145 11.55 -16.66 0.81
CA ASP A 145 12.13 -16.30 -0.48
C ASP A 145 11.05 -15.89 -1.49
N ARG A 146 9.93 -16.63 -1.52
CA ARG A 146 8.80 -16.28 -2.39
C ARG A 146 8.10 -14.98 -2.01
N LEU A 147 8.01 -14.67 -0.71
CA LEU A 147 7.46 -13.41 -0.21
C LEU A 147 8.35 -12.21 -0.55
N CYS A 148 9.67 -12.42 -0.61
CA CYS A 148 10.67 -11.42 -1.00
C CYS A 148 10.70 -11.20 -2.51
N THR A 149 10.61 -12.27 -3.31
CA THR A 149 10.64 -12.21 -4.78
C THR A 149 9.31 -11.80 -5.42
N GLY A 150 8.19 -11.97 -4.71
CA GLY A 150 6.83 -11.78 -5.25
C GLY A 150 6.37 -10.34 -5.48
N GLU A 151 7.21 -9.32 -5.29
CA GLU A 151 6.83 -7.94 -5.62
C GLU A 151 6.91 -7.70 -7.13
N LYS A 152 5.80 -7.23 -7.72
CA LYS A 152 5.80 -6.75 -9.11
C LYS A 152 6.77 -5.57 -9.20
N ILE A 153 7.90 -5.79 -9.86
CA ILE A 153 8.82 -4.73 -10.25
C ILE A 153 8.20 -4.06 -11.47
N TYR A 154 7.89 -2.77 -11.34
CA TYR A 154 7.45 -1.95 -12.45
C TYR A 154 8.67 -1.28 -13.06
N GLU A 155 8.81 -1.40 -14.38
CA GLU A 155 9.84 -0.70 -15.15
C GLU A 155 9.22 0.57 -15.74
N LEU A 156 9.65 1.71 -15.24
CA LEU A 156 9.30 3.03 -15.78
C LEU A 156 10.33 3.38 -16.86
N LYS A 157 9.85 3.87 -18.00
CA LYS A 157 10.69 4.25 -19.13
C LYS A 157 10.52 5.73 -19.44
N GLY A 158 11.62 6.36 -19.84
CA GLY A 158 11.60 7.74 -20.31
C GLY A 158 12.76 8.04 -21.23
N THR A 159 12.58 9.03 -22.08
CA THR A 159 13.63 9.57 -22.95
C THR A 159 14.14 10.87 -22.35
N LEU A 160 15.45 10.95 -22.17
CA LEU A 160 16.16 12.15 -21.78
C LEU A 160 17.00 12.65 -22.96
N GLU A 161 16.76 13.87 -23.40
CA GLU A 161 17.53 14.56 -24.43
C GLU A 161 18.41 15.61 -23.75
N LEU A 162 19.73 15.57 -23.97
CA LEU A 162 20.69 16.52 -23.37
C LEU A 162 21.54 17.17 -24.45
N HIS A 163 21.45 18.48 -24.58
CA HIS A 163 22.23 19.26 -25.52
C HIS A 163 23.26 20.10 -24.78
N SER A 164 24.46 20.21 -25.35
CA SER A 164 25.48 21.16 -24.93
C SER A 164 26.07 21.80 -26.18
N TYR A 165 26.30 23.11 -26.13
CA TYR A 165 26.85 23.90 -27.22
C TYR A 165 28.33 24.24 -27.01
N ASP A 166 28.94 23.69 -25.97
CA ASP A 166 30.31 23.96 -25.57
C ASP A 166 31.30 22.97 -26.21
N GLY A 167 32.57 23.37 -26.35
CA GLY A 167 33.64 22.54 -26.90
C GLY A 167 33.87 21.25 -26.10
N CYS A 168 33.58 21.26 -24.79
CA CYS A 168 33.60 20.10 -23.89
C CYS A 168 32.22 19.48 -23.64
N GLY A 169 31.26 19.65 -24.56
CA GLY A 169 29.86 19.25 -24.32
C GLY A 169 29.63 17.76 -24.00
N ILE A 170 30.46 16.86 -24.51
CA ILE A 170 30.37 15.42 -24.22
C ILE A 170 30.67 15.14 -22.75
N GLU A 171 31.71 15.78 -22.19
CA GLU A 171 32.12 15.60 -20.80
C GLU A 171 31.01 16.07 -19.85
N HIS A 172 30.43 17.24 -20.12
CA HIS A 172 29.30 17.78 -19.36
C HIS A 172 28.06 16.85 -19.38
N ILE A 173 27.78 16.22 -20.53
CA ILE A 173 26.69 15.24 -20.64
C ILE A 173 26.99 14.00 -19.80
N ILE A 174 28.19 13.43 -19.87
CA ILE A 174 28.58 12.26 -19.08
C ILE A 174 28.50 12.56 -17.58
N GLU A 175 28.99 13.72 -17.14
CA GLU A 175 28.90 14.15 -15.74
C GLU A 175 27.45 14.26 -15.26
N SER A 176 26.57 14.82 -16.10
CA SER A 176 25.15 14.96 -15.75
C SER A 176 24.45 13.61 -15.64
N LEU A 177 24.80 12.63 -16.49
CA LEU A 177 24.23 11.28 -16.47
C LEU A 177 24.74 10.47 -15.27
N ASN A 178 26.00 10.65 -14.87
CA ASN A 178 26.59 9.99 -13.70
C ASN A 178 25.91 10.37 -12.36
N LEU A 179 25.13 11.45 -12.32
CA LEU A 179 24.32 11.81 -11.15
C LEU A 179 23.11 10.89 -10.97
N LEU A 180 22.64 10.23 -12.03
CA LEU A 180 21.48 9.34 -12.00
C LEU A 180 21.87 8.03 -11.31
N LYS A 181 21.33 7.81 -10.10
CA LYS A 181 21.53 6.57 -9.34
C LYS A 181 20.36 5.61 -9.56
N ASN A 182 20.67 4.32 -9.70
CA ASN A 182 19.69 3.24 -9.85
C ASN A 182 18.78 3.35 -11.10
N ILE A 183 19.26 4.01 -12.16
CA ILE A 183 18.58 4.14 -13.45
C ILE A 183 19.49 3.52 -14.50
N ASP A 184 18.96 2.58 -15.28
CA ASP A 184 19.69 2.01 -16.40
C ASP A 184 19.62 3.00 -17.58
N ILE A 185 20.79 3.39 -18.10
CA ILE A 185 20.92 4.38 -19.17
C ILE A 185 21.36 3.67 -20.44
N SER A 186 20.67 3.93 -21.55
CA SER A 186 21.05 3.42 -22.87
C SER A 186 21.07 4.55 -23.88
N TYR A 187 22.15 4.69 -24.63
CA TYR A 187 22.25 5.68 -25.70
C TYR A 187 21.42 5.24 -26.92
N VAL A 188 20.53 6.11 -27.40
CA VAL A 188 19.66 5.82 -28.55
C VAL A 188 20.15 6.51 -29.81
N GLY A 189 20.79 7.69 -29.68
CA GLY A 189 21.28 8.48 -30.81
C GLY A 189 20.85 9.95 -30.73
N ASN A 190 21.54 10.83 -31.45
CA ASN A 190 21.22 12.27 -31.56
C ASN A 190 20.89 12.93 -30.20
N THR A 191 21.84 12.82 -29.26
CA THR A 191 21.74 13.29 -27.86
C THR A 191 20.58 12.74 -27.03
N LYS A 192 19.93 11.66 -27.47
CA LYS A 192 18.85 10.98 -26.74
C LYS A 192 19.34 9.77 -25.98
N PHE A 193 18.89 9.66 -24.73
CA PHE A 193 19.16 8.58 -23.80
C PHE A 193 17.84 7.96 -23.33
N LEU A 194 17.74 6.64 -23.45
CA LEU A 194 16.66 5.86 -22.86
C LEU A 194 17.02 5.57 -21.41
N LEU A 195 16.15 5.99 -20.51
CA LEU A 195 16.25 5.75 -19.08
C LEU A 195 15.23 4.69 -18.68
N LYS A 196 15.68 3.65 -17.97
CA LYS A 196 14.82 2.63 -17.36
C LYS A 196 15.01 2.66 -15.86
N PHE A 197 13.91 2.86 -15.14
CA PHE A 197 13.90 2.89 -13.68
C PHE A 197 13.02 1.78 -13.13
N ARG A 198 13.59 0.92 -12.29
CA ARG A 198 12.87 -0.18 -11.67
C ARG A 198 12.35 0.25 -10.31
N THR A 199 11.04 0.18 -10.11
CA THR A 199 10.39 0.61 -8.88
C THR A 199 9.34 -0.39 -8.41
N LYS A 200 9.14 -0.45 -7.08
CA LYS A 200 8.11 -1.27 -6.44
C LYS A 200 6.75 -0.59 -6.42
N ASN A 201 6.72 0.75 -6.47
CA ASN A 201 5.50 1.55 -6.41
C ASN A 201 5.49 2.54 -7.60
N PRO A 202 4.63 2.37 -8.62
CA PRO A 202 4.62 3.22 -9.80
C PRO A 202 4.42 4.71 -9.48
N LYS A 203 3.56 5.04 -8.51
CA LYS A 203 3.23 6.43 -8.20
C LYS A 203 4.37 7.16 -7.49
N GLU A 204 4.98 6.51 -6.50
CA GLU A 204 6.16 7.05 -5.81
C GLU A 204 7.39 7.00 -6.71
N GLY A 205 7.54 5.92 -7.47
CA GLY A 205 8.61 5.74 -8.44
C GLY A 205 8.59 6.81 -9.53
N ASN A 206 7.43 7.21 -10.03
CA ASN A 206 7.32 8.33 -10.98
C ASN A 206 7.84 9.64 -10.39
N LYS A 207 7.56 9.92 -9.11
CA LYS A 207 8.08 11.12 -8.43
C LYS A 207 9.59 11.05 -8.26
N ILE A 208 10.10 9.92 -7.77
CA ILE A 208 11.54 9.72 -7.57
C ILE A 208 12.27 9.82 -8.91
N PHE A 209 11.77 9.13 -9.94
CA PHE A 209 12.36 9.13 -11.28
C PHE A 209 12.41 10.55 -11.87
N LYS A 210 11.31 11.30 -11.78
CA LYS A 210 11.29 12.69 -12.23
C LYS A 210 12.29 13.57 -11.47
N ASN A 211 12.35 13.43 -10.14
CA ASN A 211 13.27 14.20 -9.31
C ASN A 211 14.74 13.92 -9.64
N GLU A 212 15.11 12.66 -9.89
CA GLU A 212 16.48 12.30 -10.29
C GLU A 212 16.83 12.87 -11.67
N VAL A 213 15.92 12.75 -12.64
CA VAL A 213 16.14 13.32 -13.99
C VAL A 213 16.24 14.84 -13.95
N GLU A 214 15.45 15.53 -13.12
CA GLU A 214 15.56 16.98 -12.93
C GLU A 214 16.93 17.41 -12.39
N LYS A 215 17.61 16.58 -11.58
CA LYS A 215 18.98 16.89 -11.12
C LYS A 215 19.97 16.86 -12.28
N ALA A 216 19.87 15.86 -13.16
CA ALA A 216 20.71 15.75 -14.34
C ALA A 216 20.48 16.95 -15.29
N ILE A 217 19.22 17.34 -15.51
CA ILE A 217 18.88 18.52 -16.32
C ILE A 217 19.43 19.81 -15.69
N LYS A 218 19.30 19.99 -14.37
CA LYS A 218 19.87 21.16 -13.68
C LYS A 218 21.37 21.25 -13.87
N LYS A 219 22.08 20.12 -13.78
CA LYS A 219 23.52 20.06 -13.99
C LYS A 219 23.91 20.49 -15.40
N ILE A 220 23.22 20.02 -16.45
CA ILE A 220 23.53 20.44 -17.82
C ILE A 220 23.21 21.91 -18.06
N THR A 221 22.14 22.43 -17.46
CA THR A 221 21.80 23.86 -17.57
C THR A 221 22.82 24.78 -16.89
N CYS A 222 23.49 24.33 -15.83
CA CYS A 222 24.60 25.08 -15.24
C CYS A 222 25.80 25.22 -16.19
N TYR A 223 25.98 24.27 -17.11
CA TYR A 223 26.99 24.31 -18.16
C TYR A 223 26.50 24.99 -19.45
N GLY A 224 25.37 25.70 -19.40
CA GLY A 224 24.80 26.40 -20.58
C GLY A 224 24.14 25.48 -21.61
N GLY A 225 23.89 24.21 -21.25
CA GLY A 225 23.16 23.25 -22.08
C GLY A 225 21.65 23.23 -21.84
N GLU A 226 20.96 22.39 -22.59
CA GLU A 226 19.50 22.20 -22.50
C GLU A 226 19.16 20.73 -22.27
N GLY A 227 18.13 20.47 -21.45
CA GLY A 227 17.66 19.12 -21.17
C GLY A 227 16.15 18.99 -21.30
N LYS A 228 15.68 17.97 -22.01
CA LYS A 228 14.25 17.65 -22.15
C LYS A 228 13.99 16.21 -21.74
N PHE A 229 12.99 16.00 -20.88
CA PHE A 229 12.58 14.67 -20.44
C PHE A 229 11.14 14.38 -20.81
N SER A 230 10.91 13.21 -21.39
CA SER A 230 9.57 12.70 -21.74
C SER A 230 9.40 11.29 -21.20
N PHE A 231 8.26 11.03 -20.56
CA PHE A 231 7.89 9.65 -20.22
C PHE A 231 7.52 8.88 -21.48
N ILE A 232 7.90 7.61 -21.55
CA ILE A 232 7.41 6.67 -22.55
C ILE A 232 6.31 5.88 -21.86
N GLU A 233 5.07 5.95 -22.39
CA GLU A 233 3.94 5.14 -21.93
C GLU A 233 4.15 3.64 -22.17
#